data_AF-A0AAW1IW95-F1
#
_entry.id   AF-A0AAW1IW95-F1
#
_cell.length_a   1.000
_cell.length_b   1.000
_cell.length_c   1.000
_cell.angle_alpha   90.00
_cell.angle_beta   90.00
_cell.angle_gamma   90.00
#
_symmetry.space_group_name_H-M   'P 1'
#
loop_
_entity.id
_entity.type
_entity.pdbx_description
1 polymer ?
#
loop_
_entity_poly.entity_id
_entity_poly.type
_entity_poly.pdbx_seq_one_letter_code
_entity_poly.pdbx_strand_id
1 'polypeptide(L)'
;MATADQDKTKALTRTYAASAVKCFEEALLSESWPNFDDYDDFNEAFNYMYDVFLYHFNTYFPERRVSLRNSKSNNKEWISEEVRNSSNNLRDLYYLKLQHPILKEYYTEAKRNHSSLVTQTKQLYYGNKILNSENKLRTAWSVINNFRNQAKSHSDISLEVDGIKTQHPSVVADIFNNFFISEPHRITSHLTCFSRSAFSIQNNSMSGSMCAFPYSESEMLTWCDHKLIGRNEGCNNILYSNNNLLWIFTSTIRRFY
;
A
#
# COMPACT_ATOMS: atom_id res chain seq x y z
N MET A 1 -21.19 -27.92 29.52
CA MET A 1 -20.49 -26.99 30.42
C MET A 1 -19.29 -26.41 29.66
N ALA A 2 -19.53 -25.44 28.77
CA ALA A 2 -18.49 -24.79 27.96
C ALA A 2 -19.05 -23.52 27.29
N THR A 3 -19.11 -22.40 28.01
CA THR A 3 -19.32 -21.06 27.41
C THR A 3 -18.84 -19.98 28.39
N ALA A 4 -17.53 -19.74 28.45
CA ALA A 4 -16.98 -18.60 29.19
C ALA A 4 -15.78 -17.92 28.50
N ASP A 5 -15.38 -18.35 27.29
CA ASP A 5 -14.11 -17.91 26.68
C ASP A 5 -14.26 -17.21 25.31
N GLN A 6 -15.41 -16.58 25.06
CA GLN A 6 -15.63 -15.78 23.83
C GLN A 6 -15.87 -14.27 24.04
N ASP A 7 -15.81 -13.77 25.27
CA ASP A 7 -16.27 -12.39 25.56
C ASP A 7 -15.17 -11.33 25.73
N LYS A 8 -13.89 -11.69 25.53
CA LYS A 8 -12.75 -10.79 25.82
C LYS A 8 -12.41 -9.75 24.72
N THR A 9 -13.19 -9.61 23.65
CA THR A 9 -12.75 -8.83 22.45
C THR A 9 -13.80 -7.89 21.83
N LYS A 10 -14.86 -7.53 22.56
CA LYS A 10 -15.86 -6.59 22.05
C LYS A 10 -15.99 -5.41 23.02
N ALA A 11 -15.70 -4.21 22.54
CA ALA A 11 -15.97 -2.98 23.29
C ALA A 11 -17.31 -2.40 22.81
N LEU A 12 -18.09 -1.86 23.75
CA LEU A 12 -19.25 -1.06 23.43
C LEU A 12 -18.76 0.36 23.12
N THR A 13 -19.13 0.88 21.95
CA THR A 13 -18.81 2.26 21.57
C THR A 13 -20.01 2.91 20.90
N ARG A 14 -20.10 4.24 21.02
CA ARG A 14 -21.07 5.08 20.31
C ARG A 14 -20.34 5.84 19.21
N THR A 15 -20.98 6.03 18.08
CA THR A 15 -20.43 6.81 16.96
C THR A 15 -21.23 8.11 16.82
N TYR A 16 -20.53 9.24 16.85
CA TYR A 16 -21.12 10.57 16.73
C TYR A 16 -20.91 11.10 15.30
N ALA A 17 -21.71 10.58 14.36
CA ALA A 17 -21.69 11.10 13.00
C ALA A 17 -22.39 12.47 12.95
N ALA A 18 -21.89 13.41 12.15
CA ALA A 18 -22.45 14.76 12.05
C ALA A 18 -23.95 14.75 11.64
N SER A 19 -24.35 13.82 10.77
CA SER A 19 -25.76 13.63 10.40
C SER A 19 -26.62 13.14 11.57
N ALA A 20 -26.10 12.24 12.40
CA ALA A 20 -26.80 11.72 13.57
C ALA A 20 -26.95 12.80 14.65
N VAL A 21 -25.92 13.64 14.84
CA VAL A 21 -25.99 14.81 15.74
C VAL A 21 -27.07 15.78 15.28
N LYS A 22 -27.12 16.10 13.98
CA LYS A 22 -28.14 16.98 13.44
C LYS A 22 -29.57 16.42 13.62
N CYS A 23 -29.77 15.13 13.35
CA CYS A 23 -31.09 14.51 13.55
C CYS A 23 -31.49 14.48 15.02
N PHE A 24 -30.53 14.29 15.94
CA PHE A 24 -30.75 14.34 17.38
C PHE A 24 -31.16 15.75 17.84
N GLU A 25 -30.50 16.80 17.34
CA GLU A 25 -30.88 18.19 17.61
C GLU A 25 -32.28 18.51 17.09
N GLU A 26 -32.60 18.12 15.85
CA GLU A 26 -33.93 18.30 15.26
C GLU A 26 -35.02 17.58 16.09
N ALA A 27 -34.74 16.36 16.57
CA ALA A 27 -35.65 15.59 17.40
C ALA A 27 -35.93 16.25 18.75
N LEU A 28 -34.89 16.74 19.44
CA LEU A 28 -35.04 17.47 20.70
C LEU A 28 -35.81 18.78 20.54
N LEU A 29 -35.62 19.48 19.42
CA LEU A 29 -36.37 20.71 19.11
C LEU A 29 -37.85 20.43 18.76
N SER A 30 -38.15 19.25 18.22
CA SER A 30 -39.51 18.85 17.88
C SER A 30 -40.33 18.32 19.06
N GLU A 31 -39.68 18.07 20.20
CA GLU A 31 -40.32 17.52 21.39
C GLU A 31 -41.25 18.56 22.04
N SER A 32 -42.48 18.15 22.38
CA SER A 32 -43.42 18.99 23.11
C SER A 32 -43.15 18.87 24.61
N TRP A 33 -42.41 19.83 25.16
CA TRP A 33 -42.14 19.89 26.60
C TRP A 33 -43.42 20.19 27.39
N PRO A 34 -43.73 19.42 28.45
CA PRO A 34 -44.81 19.76 29.36
C PRO A 34 -44.48 21.05 30.10
N ASN A 35 -45.50 21.71 30.65
CA ASN A 35 -45.27 22.85 31.51
C ASN A 35 -44.61 22.38 32.82
N PHE A 36 -43.36 22.75 33.03
CA PHE A 36 -42.60 22.32 34.20
C PHE A 36 -43.10 22.96 35.50
N ASP A 37 -43.87 24.04 35.40
CA ASP A 37 -44.52 24.70 36.54
C ASP A 37 -45.69 23.88 37.13
N ASP A 38 -46.17 22.86 36.42
CA ASP A 38 -47.25 21.98 36.88
C ASP A 38 -46.75 20.84 37.79
N TYR A 39 -45.43 20.69 37.96
CA TYR A 39 -44.82 19.67 38.81
C TYR A 39 -44.57 20.22 40.23
N ASP A 40 -45.04 19.49 41.25
CA ASP A 40 -44.82 19.83 42.66
C ASP A 40 -43.38 19.51 43.12
N ASP A 41 -42.71 18.54 42.49
CA ASP A 41 -41.33 18.14 42.79
C ASP A 41 -40.39 18.43 41.60
N PHE A 42 -39.33 19.18 41.87
CA PHE A 42 -38.26 19.45 40.92
C PHE A 42 -37.60 18.17 40.38
N ASN A 43 -37.47 17.14 41.22
CA ASN A 43 -36.86 15.88 40.78
C ASN A 43 -37.71 15.17 39.72
N GLU A 44 -39.04 15.24 39.83
CA GLU A 44 -39.93 14.65 38.85
C GLU A 44 -39.83 15.36 37.49
N ALA A 45 -39.82 16.70 37.50
CA ALA A 45 -39.60 17.51 36.31
C ALA A 45 -38.23 17.23 35.66
N PHE A 46 -37.17 17.13 36.47
CA PHE A 46 -35.82 16.83 35.98
C PHE A 46 -35.72 15.42 35.40
N ASN A 47 -36.27 14.41 36.09
CA ASN A 47 -36.24 13.03 35.62
C ASN A 47 -37.00 12.87 34.31
N TYR A 48 -38.17 13.52 34.17
CA TYR A 48 -38.90 13.54 32.90
C TYR A 48 -38.02 14.09 31.76
N MET A 49 -37.40 15.26 31.98
CA MET A 49 -36.53 15.86 30.98
C MET A 49 -35.33 14.96 30.64
N TYR A 50 -34.73 14.37 31.66
CA TYR A 50 -33.59 13.48 31.51
C TYR A 50 -33.94 12.20 30.75
N ASP A 51 -35.11 11.60 31.01
CA ASP A 51 -35.57 10.39 30.34
C ASP A 51 -35.86 10.64 28.86
N VAL A 52 -36.49 11.77 28.53
CA VAL A 52 -36.71 12.21 27.14
C VAL A 52 -35.37 12.42 26.42
N PHE A 53 -34.42 13.11 27.08
CA PHE A 53 -33.08 13.27 26.54
C PHE A 53 -32.40 11.92 26.30
N LEU A 54 -32.46 11.01 27.27
CA LEU A 54 -31.80 9.71 27.22
C LEU A 54 -32.42 8.80 26.15
N TYR A 55 -33.74 8.90 25.94
CA TYR A 55 -34.44 8.22 24.87
C TYR A 55 -33.90 8.63 23.49
N HIS A 56 -33.86 9.94 23.21
CA HIS A 56 -33.31 10.46 21.96
C HIS A 56 -31.81 10.13 21.84
N PHE A 57 -31.05 10.26 22.93
CA PHE A 57 -29.62 9.98 22.94
C PHE A 57 -29.32 8.52 22.56
N ASN A 58 -30.04 7.56 23.15
CA ASN A 58 -29.84 6.14 22.83
C ASN A 58 -30.40 5.75 21.46
N THR A 59 -31.40 6.48 20.94
CA THR A 59 -31.97 6.26 19.61
C THR A 59 -31.01 6.69 18.50
N TYR A 60 -30.43 7.90 18.61
CA TYR A 60 -29.52 8.45 17.59
C TYR A 60 -28.06 8.02 17.79
N PHE A 61 -27.66 7.70 19.02
CA PHE A 61 -26.33 7.20 19.37
C PHE A 61 -26.41 5.80 20.00
N PRO A 62 -26.91 4.79 19.27
CA PRO A 62 -27.05 3.45 19.81
C PRO A 62 -25.66 2.85 20.10
N GLU A 63 -25.58 2.07 21.17
CA GLU A 63 -24.37 1.33 21.49
C GLU A 63 -24.14 0.25 20.44
N ARG A 64 -22.97 0.30 19.81
CA ARG A 64 -22.56 -0.71 18.84
C ARG A 64 -21.42 -1.52 19.42
N ARG A 65 -21.53 -2.84 19.30
CA ARG A 65 -20.43 -3.75 19.58
C ARG A 65 -19.42 -3.60 18.46
N VAL A 66 -18.31 -2.95 18.75
CA VAL A 66 -17.17 -2.93 17.83
C VAL A 66 -16.25 -4.09 18.18
N SER A 67 -15.92 -4.87 17.16
CA SER A 67 -14.80 -5.79 17.25
C SER A 67 -13.57 -4.94 17.55
N LEU A 68 -12.93 -5.19 18.70
CA LEU A 68 -11.60 -4.68 18.94
C LEU A 68 -10.74 -5.36 17.88
N ARG A 69 -10.55 -4.69 16.74
CA ARG A 69 -9.70 -5.18 15.66
C ARG A 69 -8.41 -5.61 16.32
N ASN A 70 -8.14 -6.92 16.30
CA ASN A 70 -6.99 -7.50 16.99
C ASN A 70 -5.79 -6.61 16.66
N SER A 71 -5.29 -5.90 17.67
CA SER A 71 -4.17 -4.95 17.53
C SER A 71 -2.96 -5.61 16.85
N LYS A 72 -2.89 -6.95 16.88
CA LYS A 72 -1.98 -7.78 16.09
C LYS A 72 -1.92 -7.42 14.59
N SER A 73 -3.01 -7.01 13.94
CA SER A 73 -3.01 -6.61 12.52
C SER A 73 -2.41 -5.22 12.28
N ASN A 74 -2.37 -4.36 13.29
CA ASN A 74 -1.82 -2.99 13.19
C ASN A 74 -0.49 -2.84 13.93
N ASN A 75 -0.08 -3.84 14.71
CA ASN A 75 1.28 -3.95 15.22
C ASN A 75 2.19 -4.22 14.04
N LYS A 76 2.70 -3.12 13.48
CA LYS A 76 3.84 -3.14 12.60
C LYS A 76 4.98 -3.83 13.35
N GLU A 77 5.24 -5.09 13.01
CA GLU A 77 6.22 -5.97 13.67
C GLU A 77 7.62 -5.36 13.76
N TRP A 78 7.94 -4.40 12.89
CA TRP A 78 9.21 -3.68 12.89
C TRP A 78 9.34 -2.62 14.00
N ILE A 79 8.27 -2.26 14.71
CA ILE A 79 8.33 -1.23 15.76
C ILE A 79 8.96 -1.83 17.03
N SER A 80 10.18 -1.38 17.33
CA SER A 80 10.86 -1.69 18.59
C SER A 80 10.35 -0.81 19.75
N GLU A 81 10.66 -1.22 20.98
CA GLU A 81 10.38 -0.44 22.19
C GLU A 81 11.07 0.93 22.15
N GLU A 82 12.31 1.00 21.65
CA GLU A 82 13.05 2.24 21.47
C GLU A 82 12.33 3.23 20.56
N VAL A 83 11.78 2.77 19.43
CA VAL A 83 10.99 3.60 18.51
C VAL A 83 9.73 4.11 19.20
N ARG A 84 9.08 3.27 20.02
CA ARG A 84 7.89 3.66 20.79
C ARG A 84 8.22 4.73 21.84
N ASN A 85 9.30 4.53 22.60
CA ASN A 85 9.75 5.48 23.62
C ASN A 85 10.17 6.82 22.98
N SER A 86 10.90 6.77 21.87
CA SER A 86 11.28 7.96 21.10
C SER A 86 10.05 8.70 20.56
N SER A 87 9.02 7.97 20.08
CA SER A 87 7.77 8.55 19.63
C SER A 87 6.99 9.23 20.76
N ASN A 88 6.95 8.62 21.95
CA ASN A 88 6.28 9.20 23.12
C ASN A 88 7.00 10.48 23.57
N ASN A 89 8.33 10.42 23.72
CA ASN A 89 9.14 11.59 24.05
C ASN A 89 8.94 12.74 23.03
N LEU A 90 8.87 12.42 21.74
CA LEU A 90 8.62 13.42 20.70
C LEU A 90 7.24 14.09 20.86
N ARG A 91 6.23 13.32 21.27
CA ARG A 91 4.88 13.83 21.54
C ARG A 91 4.87 14.74 22.76
N ASP A 92 5.57 14.36 23.83
CA ASP A 92 5.68 15.17 25.04
C ASP A 92 6.42 16.48 24.76
N LEU A 93 7.54 16.42 24.04
CA LEU A 93 8.29 17.59 23.60
C LEU A 93 7.48 18.51 22.68
N TYR A 94 6.59 17.95 21.86
CA TYR A 94 5.68 18.77 21.06
C TYR A 94 4.78 19.62 21.95
N TYR A 95 4.13 19.03 22.95
CA TYR A 95 3.28 19.79 23.88
C TYR A 95 4.08 20.82 24.68
N LEU A 96 5.28 20.45 25.15
CA LEU A 96 6.15 21.37 25.88
C LEU A 96 6.61 22.56 25.01
N LYS A 97 6.90 22.33 23.73
CA LYS A 97 7.23 23.38 22.77
C LYS A 97 6.07 24.37 22.59
N LEU A 98 4.81 23.93 22.61
CA LEU A 98 3.66 24.83 22.48
C LEU A 98 3.59 25.82 23.66
N GLN A 99 3.96 25.37 24.87
CA GLN A 99 3.95 26.21 26.07
C GLN A 99 5.22 27.06 26.21
N HIS A 100 6.36 26.53 25.76
CA HIS A 100 7.66 27.17 25.92
C HIS A 100 8.43 27.21 24.59
N PRO A 101 8.42 28.36 23.88
CA PRO A 101 9.07 28.50 22.56
C PRO A 101 10.57 28.19 22.55
N ILE A 102 11.26 28.34 23.69
CA ILE A 102 12.69 28.02 23.86
C ILE A 102 12.99 26.53 23.62
N LEU A 103 11.99 25.65 23.79
CA LEU A 103 12.13 24.20 23.59
C LEU A 103 12.01 23.76 22.12
N LYS A 104 11.84 24.70 21.20
CA LYS A 104 11.72 24.41 19.75
C LYS A 104 12.95 23.71 19.18
N GLU A 105 14.15 24.08 19.64
CA GLU A 105 15.40 23.47 19.18
C GLU A 105 15.49 22.00 19.62
N TYR A 106 15.25 21.73 20.91
CA TYR A 106 15.19 20.37 21.46
C TYR A 106 14.16 19.49 20.76
N TYR A 107 12.97 20.00 20.46
CA TYR A 107 11.97 19.27 19.69
C TYR A 107 12.47 18.96 18.26
N THR A 108 13.14 19.91 17.62
CA THR A 108 13.64 19.74 16.24
C THR A 108 14.74 18.68 16.19
N GLU A 109 15.64 18.69 17.17
CA GLU A 109 16.68 17.68 17.33
C GLU A 109 16.07 16.30 17.60
N ALA A 110 15.18 16.20 18.59
CA ALA A 110 14.48 14.95 18.91
C ALA A 110 13.72 14.39 17.70
N LYS A 111 13.10 15.25 16.88
CA LYS A 111 12.43 14.85 15.63
C LYS A 111 13.41 14.27 14.62
N ARG A 112 14.59 14.85 14.46
CA ARG A 112 15.64 14.34 13.56
C ARG A 112 16.14 12.98 14.05
N ASN A 113 16.44 12.86 15.35
CA ASN A 113 16.90 11.63 15.97
C ASN A 113 15.85 10.51 15.83
N HIS A 114 14.57 10.83 16.09
CA HIS A 114 13.47 9.90 15.89
C HIS A 114 13.35 9.42 14.43
N SER A 115 13.47 10.34 13.47
CA SER A 115 13.40 10.00 12.04
C SER A 115 14.56 9.09 11.60
N SER A 116 15.76 9.36 12.12
CA SER A 116 16.93 8.51 11.91
C SER A 116 16.72 7.11 12.49
N LEU A 117 16.28 7.04 13.76
CA LEU A 117 15.99 5.79 14.46
C LEU A 117 14.96 4.95 13.69
N VAL A 118 13.82 5.54 13.30
CA VAL A 118 12.79 4.85 12.50
C VAL A 118 13.36 4.28 11.20
N THR A 119 14.21 5.04 10.53
CA THR A 119 14.85 4.61 9.28
C THR A 119 15.77 3.42 9.51
N GLN A 120 16.64 3.51 10.52
CA GLN A 120 17.57 2.44 10.88
C GLN A 120 16.84 1.17 11.33
N THR A 121 15.85 1.28 12.23
CA THR A 121 15.08 0.14 12.72
C THR A 121 14.35 -0.57 11.58
N LYS A 122 13.74 0.17 10.64
CA LYS A 122 13.11 -0.43 9.45
C LYS A 122 14.13 -1.17 8.59
N GLN A 123 15.27 -0.54 8.27
CA GLN A 123 16.32 -1.14 7.44
C GLN A 123 16.81 -2.45 8.05
N LEU A 124 17.11 -2.45 9.35
CA LEU A 124 17.54 -3.64 10.07
C LEU A 124 16.47 -4.73 10.07
N TYR A 125 15.22 -4.38 10.39
CA TYR A 125 14.12 -5.35 10.44
C TYR A 125 13.89 -6.04 9.09
N TYR A 126 13.69 -5.27 8.02
CA TYR A 126 13.41 -5.84 6.70
C TYR A 126 14.65 -6.48 6.08
N GLY A 127 15.85 -5.95 6.34
CA GLY A 127 17.11 -6.57 5.95
C GLY A 127 17.25 -7.97 6.55
N ASN A 128 17.09 -8.08 7.86
CA ASN A 128 17.14 -9.37 8.56
C ASN A 128 16.03 -10.32 8.09
N LYS A 129 14.81 -9.83 7.87
CA LYS A 129 13.69 -10.63 7.37
C LYS A 129 13.98 -11.24 5.99
N ILE A 130 14.64 -10.50 5.10
CA ILE A 130 15.03 -11.01 3.78
C ILE A 130 16.19 -12.01 3.92
N LEU A 131 17.22 -11.68 4.69
CA LEU A 131 18.41 -12.51 4.86
C LEU A 131 18.11 -13.89 5.45
N ASN A 132 17.24 -13.91 6.46
CA ASN A 132 16.86 -15.12 7.19
C ASN A 132 15.75 -15.92 6.49
N SER A 133 15.29 -15.49 5.32
CA SER A 133 14.26 -16.21 4.57
C SER A 133 14.85 -17.27 3.65
N GLU A 134 14.15 -18.40 3.52
CA GLU A 134 14.53 -19.49 2.61
C GLU A 134 14.61 -19.00 1.16
N ASN A 135 13.62 -18.21 0.72
CA ASN A 135 13.58 -17.60 -0.61
C ASN A 135 13.70 -16.07 -0.53
N LYS A 136 14.94 -15.60 -0.56
CA LYS A 136 15.30 -14.17 -0.47
C LYS A 136 14.57 -13.31 -1.50
N LEU A 137 14.52 -13.76 -2.76
CA LEU A 137 13.88 -13.02 -3.86
C LEU A 137 12.37 -12.87 -3.62
N ARG A 138 11.67 -13.97 -3.30
CA ARG A 138 10.22 -13.94 -3.03
C ARG A 138 9.90 -13.06 -1.83
N THR A 139 10.67 -13.17 -0.76
CA THR A 139 10.49 -12.36 0.46
C THR A 139 10.70 -10.88 0.17
N ALA A 140 11.74 -10.55 -0.60
CA ALA A 140 12.04 -9.16 -0.92
C ALA A 140 10.96 -8.53 -1.80
N TRP A 141 10.44 -9.26 -2.80
CA TRP A 141 9.26 -8.85 -3.58
C TRP A 141 8.00 -8.73 -2.72
N SER A 142 7.80 -9.62 -1.75
CA SER A 142 6.69 -9.54 -0.79
C SER A 142 6.76 -8.25 0.03
N VAL A 143 7.95 -7.91 0.55
CA VAL A 143 8.18 -6.65 1.28
C VAL A 143 7.83 -5.44 0.41
N ILE A 144 8.33 -5.37 -0.83
CA ILE A 144 8.02 -4.27 -1.77
C ILE A 144 6.50 -4.18 -2.03
N ASN A 145 5.86 -5.31 -2.30
CA ASN A 145 4.42 -5.36 -2.59
C ASN A 145 3.57 -4.91 -1.39
N ASN A 146 3.99 -5.22 -0.16
CA ASN A 146 3.33 -4.75 1.06
C ASN A 146 3.38 -3.22 1.19
N PHE A 147 4.46 -2.57 0.75
CA PHE A 147 4.56 -1.10 0.75
C PHE A 147 3.82 -0.44 -0.41
N ARG A 148 3.66 -1.14 -1.53
CA ARG A 148 3.02 -0.61 -2.73
C ARG A 148 1.51 -0.38 -2.57
N ASN A 149 0.87 -0.87 -1.50
CA ASN A 149 -0.56 -0.69 -1.18
C ASN A 149 -1.51 -0.93 -2.38
N GLN A 150 -1.07 -1.68 -3.38
CA GLN A 150 -1.93 -2.05 -4.49
C GLN A 150 -2.67 -3.31 -4.03
N ALA A 151 -3.91 -3.12 -3.60
CA ALA A 151 -4.86 -4.21 -3.62
C ALA A 151 -4.77 -4.83 -5.02
N LYS A 152 -4.51 -6.13 -5.09
CA LYS A 152 -4.53 -6.84 -6.35
C LYS A 152 -5.96 -6.77 -6.86
N SER A 153 -6.24 -5.81 -7.73
CA SER A 153 -7.46 -5.79 -8.50
C SER A 153 -7.31 -6.88 -9.53
N HIS A 154 -7.86 -8.05 -9.22
CA HIS A 154 -8.07 -9.09 -10.21
C HIS A 154 -9.25 -8.68 -11.06
N SER A 155 -9.02 -7.75 -12.00
CA SER A 155 -9.98 -7.51 -13.08
C SER A 155 -9.75 -8.55 -14.15
N ASP A 156 -10.81 -9.22 -14.57
CA ASP A 156 -10.75 -10.13 -15.71
C ASP A 156 -10.30 -9.37 -16.96
N ILE A 157 -9.40 -9.98 -17.73
CA ILE A 157 -8.87 -9.39 -18.96
C ILE A 157 -9.97 -9.47 -20.03
N SER A 158 -10.38 -8.32 -20.57
CA SER A 158 -11.31 -8.27 -21.70
C SER A 158 -10.54 -8.20 -23.01
N LEU A 159 -10.81 -9.12 -23.94
CA LEU A 159 -10.30 -9.09 -25.30
C LEU A 159 -11.43 -8.92 -26.31
N GLU A 160 -11.16 -8.22 -27.40
CA GLU A 160 -12.06 -8.09 -28.53
C GLU A 160 -11.48 -8.88 -29.70
N VAL A 161 -12.20 -9.91 -30.12
CA VAL A 161 -11.84 -10.73 -31.29
C VAL A 161 -13.02 -10.69 -32.23
N ASP A 162 -12.79 -10.26 -33.48
CA ASP A 162 -13.81 -10.17 -34.53
C ASP A 162 -15.07 -9.38 -34.12
N GLY A 163 -14.89 -8.32 -33.31
CA GLY A 163 -15.96 -7.46 -32.81
C GLY A 163 -16.72 -8.01 -31.59
N ILE A 164 -16.36 -9.19 -31.08
CA ILE A 164 -16.97 -9.80 -29.88
C ILE A 164 -16.03 -9.61 -28.69
N LYS A 165 -16.54 -8.93 -27.64
CA LYS A 165 -15.83 -8.78 -26.37
C LYS A 165 -16.00 -10.02 -25.52
N THR A 166 -14.88 -10.65 -25.17
CA THR A 166 -14.82 -11.84 -24.32
C THR A 166 -14.07 -11.49 -23.03
N GLN A 167 -14.67 -11.83 -21.88
CA GLN A 167 -14.10 -11.58 -20.55
C GLN A 167 -13.81 -12.87 -19.77
N HIS A 168 -14.22 -14.03 -20.29
CA HIS A 168 -14.05 -15.30 -19.59
C HIS A 168 -12.58 -15.75 -19.61
N PRO A 169 -11.91 -15.92 -18.44
CA PRO A 169 -10.46 -16.15 -18.39
C PRO A 169 -9.96 -17.36 -19.19
N SER A 170 -10.69 -18.49 -19.14
CA SER A 170 -10.34 -19.71 -19.90
C SER A 170 -10.37 -19.47 -21.42
N VAL A 171 -11.43 -18.82 -21.91
CA VAL A 171 -11.60 -18.56 -23.35
C VAL A 171 -10.55 -17.55 -23.82
N VAL A 172 -10.26 -16.53 -23.01
CA VAL A 172 -9.18 -15.57 -23.27
C VAL A 172 -7.82 -16.26 -23.34
N ALA A 173 -7.53 -17.20 -22.45
CA ALA A 173 -6.29 -17.96 -22.46
C ALA A 173 -6.17 -18.85 -23.71
N ASP A 174 -7.25 -19.51 -24.12
CA ASP A 174 -7.28 -20.34 -25.32
C ASP A 174 -7.07 -19.50 -26.59
N ILE A 175 -7.73 -18.33 -26.69
CA ILE A 175 -7.52 -17.37 -27.78
C ILE A 175 -6.06 -16.92 -27.84
N PHE A 176 -5.47 -16.53 -26.70
CA PHE A 176 -4.07 -16.12 -26.62
C PHE A 176 -3.13 -17.23 -27.09
N ASN A 177 -3.32 -18.45 -26.57
CA ASN A 177 -2.49 -19.59 -26.92
C ASN A 177 -2.60 -19.90 -28.41
N ASN A 178 -3.82 -19.95 -28.95
CA ASN A 178 -4.05 -20.20 -30.35
C ASN A 178 -3.39 -19.13 -31.23
N PHE A 179 -3.52 -17.84 -30.88
CA PHE A 179 -2.88 -16.75 -31.61
C PHE A 179 -1.36 -16.91 -31.68
N PHE A 180 -0.68 -17.10 -30.54
CA PHE A 180 0.78 -17.21 -30.52
C PHE A 180 1.31 -18.52 -31.14
N ILE A 181 0.46 -19.55 -31.27
CA ILE A 181 0.80 -20.77 -32.00
C ILE A 181 0.55 -20.61 -33.51
N SER A 182 -0.63 -20.14 -33.92
CA SER A 182 -1.06 -20.12 -35.31
C SER A 182 -0.42 -19.00 -36.13
N GLU A 183 -0.21 -17.84 -35.50
CA GLU A 183 0.19 -16.63 -36.22
C GLU A 183 1.62 -16.68 -36.78
N PRO A 184 2.62 -17.23 -36.08
CA PRO A 184 3.94 -17.48 -36.66
C PRO A 184 3.90 -18.39 -37.90
N HIS A 185 3.03 -19.42 -37.89
CA HIS A 185 2.85 -20.30 -39.04
C HIS A 185 2.23 -19.56 -40.22
N ARG A 186 1.23 -18.70 -39.97
CA ARG A 186 0.63 -17.83 -40.99
C ARG A 186 1.68 -16.93 -41.62
N ILE A 187 2.45 -16.21 -40.81
CA ILE A 187 3.52 -15.32 -41.29
C ILE A 187 4.55 -16.11 -42.13
N THR A 188 5.01 -17.25 -41.64
CA THR A 188 6.03 -18.06 -42.32
C THR A 188 5.50 -18.65 -43.64
N SER A 189 4.24 -19.05 -43.69
CA SER A 189 3.60 -19.55 -44.92
C SER A 189 3.52 -18.47 -46.01
N HIS A 190 3.25 -17.22 -45.64
CA HIS A 190 3.27 -16.10 -46.58
C HIS A 190 4.70 -15.72 -47.03
N LEU A 191 5.70 -15.90 -46.16
CA LEU A 191 7.11 -15.65 -46.51
C LEU A 191 7.67 -16.71 -47.48
N THR A 192 7.22 -17.97 -47.38
CA THR A 192 7.71 -19.07 -48.24
C THR A 192 7.13 -19.06 -49.66
N CYS A 193 6.10 -18.24 -49.93
CA CYS A 193 5.56 -18.00 -51.28
C CYS A 193 6.45 -17.07 -52.13
N PHE A 194 7.37 -16.31 -51.52
CA PHE A 194 8.40 -15.62 -52.29
C PHE A 194 9.47 -16.63 -52.68
N SER A 195 9.36 -17.10 -53.93
CA SER A 195 10.39 -17.85 -54.66
C SER A 195 11.79 -17.43 -54.24
N ARG A 196 12.68 -18.41 -54.00
CA ARG A 196 14.12 -18.24 -53.73
C ARG A 196 14.87 -17.35 -54.74
N SER A 197 14.22 -16.93 -55.83
CA SER A 197 14.75 -16.00 -56.81
C SER A 197 14.62 -14.51 -56.46
N ALA A 198 14.06 -14.13 -55.30
CA ALA A 198 13.84 -12.72 -54.94
C ALA A 198 14.46 -12.30 -53.59
N PHE A 199 15.62 -12.86 -53.22
CA PHE A 199 16.48 -12.26 -52.19
C PHE A 199 17.66 -11.53 -52.84
N SER A 200 17.38 -10.66 -53.81
CA SER A 200 18.16 -9.43 -53.85
C SER A 200 17.68 -8.62 -52.65
N ILE A 201 18.38 -8.76 -51.52
CA ILE A 201 18.37 -7.70 -50.52
C ILE A 201 18.85 -6.49 -51.30
N GLN A 202 17.92 -5.68 -51.79
CA GLN A 202 18.28 -4.34 -52.18
C GLN A 202 18.82 -3.74 -50.89
N ASN A 203 20.14 -3.55 -50.86
CA ASN A 203 20.86 -2.72 -49.91
C ASN A 203 20.40 -1.26 -50.03
N ASN A 204 19.08 -1.02 -50.11
CA ASN A 204 18.51 0.22 -49.69
C ASN A 204 18.65 0.20 -48.17
N SER A 205 19.78 0.73 -47.73
CA SER A 205 19.90 1.44 -46.48
C SER A 205 18.58 2.22 -46.29
N MET A 206 17.64 1.64 -45.56
CA MET A 206 16.50 2.36 -45.04
C MET A 206 17.08 3.23 -43.95
N SER A 207 17.62 4.37 -44.37
CA SER A 207 18.10 5.43 -43.50
C SER A 207 16.94 5.82 -42.58
N GLY A 208 16.95 5.30 -41.36
CA GLY A 208 15.88 5.48 -40.37
C GLY A 208 15.30 4.21 -39.73
N SER A 209 15.63 3.00 -40.17
CA SER A 209 15.15 1.77 -39.51
C SER A 209 16.14 1.26 -38.46
N MET A 210 15.66 0.96 -37.25
CA MET A 210 16.45 0.28 -36.21
C MET A 210 16.44 -1.22 -36.47
N CYS A 211 17.53 -1.76 -37.00
CA CYS A 211 17.78 -3.20 -37.07
C CYS A 211 18.89 -3.60 -36.09
N ALA A 212 18.68 -4.70 -35.35
CA ALA A 212 19.73 -5.32 -34.55
C ALA A 212 20.52 -6.26 -35.45
N PHE A 213 21.76 -5.92 -35.75
CA PHE A 213 22.70 -6.80 -36.44
C PHE A 213 23.26 -7.83 -35.44
N PRO A 214 23.62 -9.05 -35.90
CA PRO A 214 24.34 -9.99 -35.05
C PRO A 214 25.66 -9.35 -34.61
N TYR A 215 25.82 -9.14 -33.32
CA TYR A 215 27.02 -8.56 -32.72
C TYR A 215 28.05 -9.65 -32.46
N SER A 216 29.32 -9.31 -32.63
CA SER A 216 30.41 -10.19 -32.18
C SER A 216 30.59 -10.07 -30.66
N GLU A 217 30.98 -11.16 -30.00
CA GLU A 217 31.22 -11.18 -28.55
C GLU A 217 32.25 -10.11 -28.12
N SER A 218 33.27 -9.87 -28.95
CA SER A 218 34.26 -8.81 -28.80
C SER A 218 33.67 -7.39 -28.83
N GLU A 219 32.68 -7.15 -29.70
CA GLU A 219 32.02 -5.84 -29.82
C GLU A 219 31.11 -5.56 -28.62
N MET A 220 30.51 -6.61 -28.04
CA MET A 220 29.74 -6.51 -26.82
C MET A 220 30.63 -6.20 -25.60
N LEU A 221 31.80 -6.83 -25.50
CA LEU A 221 32.76 -6.60 -24.41
C LEU A 221 33.33 -5.17 -24.44
N THR A 222 33.70 -4.66 -25.61
CA THR A 222 34.17 -3.28 -25.78
C THR A 222 33.09 -2.25 -25.40
N TRP A 223 31.82 -2.54 -25.70
CA TRP A 223 30.70 -1.71 -25.23
C TRP A 223 30.52 -1.71 -23.73
N CYS A 224 30.63 -2.89 -23.09
CA CYS A 224 30.59 -3.02 -21.64
C CYS A 224 31.69 -2.19 -20.98
N ASP A 225 32.93 -2.30 -21.45
CA ASP A 225 34.06 -1.54 -20.88
C ASP A 225 33.88 -0.02 -21.07
N HIS A 226 33.44 0.41 -22.26
CA HIS A 226 33.33 1.83 -22.58
C HIS A 226 32.13 2.52 -21.92
N LYS A 227 31.05 1.79 -21.59
CA LYS A 227 29.87 2.35 -20.90
C LYS A 227 29.88 2.17 -19.39
N LEU A 228 30.56 1.16 -18.83
CA LEU A 228 30.61 0.92 -17.39
C LEU A 228 31.63 1.83 -16.68
N ILE A 229 32.67 2.29 -17.40
CA ILE A 229 33.75 3.11 -16.82
C ILE A 229 33.42 4.62 -16.81
N GLY A 230 32.49 5.08 -17.66
CA GLY A 230 32.40 6.50 -18.03
C GLY A 230 31.22 7.35 -17.54
N ARG A 231 30.22 6.82 -16.80
CA ARG A 231 29.09 7.66 -16.32
C ARG A 231 28.56 7.26 -14.95
N ASN A 232 28.75 8.17 -13.99
CA ASN A 232 27.91 8.49 -12.82
C ASN A 232 26.98 7.38 -12.27
N GLU A 233 27.40 6.81 -11.13
CA GLU A 233 26.64 6.50 -9.89
C GLU A 233 25.27 5.80 -9.92
N GLY A 234 24.72 5.41 -11.07
CA GLY A 234 23.34 4.90 -11.16
C GLY A 234 23.19 3.38 -11.27
N CYS A 235 24.16 2.65 -11.82
CA CYS A 235 23.95 1.27 -12.25
C CYS A 235 25.16 0.32 -12.08
N ASN A 236 26.19 0.72 -11.33
CA ASN A 236 27.46 -0.04 -11.26
C ASN A 236 27.49 -1.14 -10.19
N ASN A 237 26.45 -1.96 -10.02
CA ASN A 237 26.56 -3.13 -9.12
C ASN A 237 25.64 -4.30 -9.49
N ILE A 238 25.39 -4.51 -10.78
CA ILE A 238 24.89 -5.79 -11.27
C ILE A 238 26.03 -6.39 -12.08
N LEU A 239 26.92 -7.09 -11.39
CA LEU A 239 27.55 -8.36 -11.79
C LEU A 239 28.78 -8.62 -10.91
N TYR A 240 28.82 -9.84 -10.36
CA TYR A 240 29.89 -10.47 -9.57
C TYR A 240 30.05 -10.04 -8.10
N SER A 241 29.24 -10.66 -7.23
CA SER A 241 29.70 -11.41 -6.04
C SER A 241 28.52 -11.65 -5.07
N ASN A 242 28.51 -12.83 -4.45
CA ASN A 242 27.43 -13.49 -3.71
C ASN A 242 26.86 -12.76 -2.46
N ASN A 243 27.08 -11.45 -2.28
CA ASN A 243 26.67 -10.71 -1.08
C ASN A 243 25.92 -9.38 -1.31
N ASN A 244 25.56 -9.01 -2.54
CA ASN A 244 25.06 -7.66 -2.84
C ASN A 244 23.53 -7.44 -2.82
N LEU A 245 22.72 -8.42 -2.42
CA LEU A 245 21.26 -8.25 -2.33
C LEU A 245 20.82 -7.28 -1.21
N LEU A 246 21.66 -6.95 -0.23
CA LEU A 246 21.32 -6.01 0.84
C LEU A 246 21.37 -4.54 0.39
N TRP A 247 22.26 -4.19 -0.56
CA TRP A 247 22.60 -2.80 -0.85
C TRP A 247 21.69 -2.15 -1.90
N ILE A 248 21.15 -2.96 -2.82
CA ILE A 248 20.14 -2.50 -3.78
C ILE A 248 18.85 -2.11 -3.05
N PHE A 249 18.52 -2.78 -1.95
CA PHE A 249 17.31 -2.50 -1.16
C PHE A 249 17.39 -1.23 -0.33
N THR A 250 18.57 -0.85 0.19
CA THR A 250 18.72 0.39 0.98
C THR A 250 18.63 1.65 0.14
N SER A 251 19.06 1.59 -1.13
CA SER A 251 19.10 2.75 -2.03
C SER A 251 17.73 3.10 -2.63
N THR A 252 16.91 2.10 -2.97
CA THR A 252 15.54 2.36 -3.44
C THR A 252 14.65 2.92 -2.35
N ILE A 253 14.85 2.49 -1.10
CA ILE A 253 14.12 3.02 0.05
C ILE A 253 14.37 4.54 0.22
N ARG A 254 15.61 5.01 0.03
CA ARG A 254 15.95 6.45 0.17
C ARG A 254 15.30 7.35 -0.88
N ARG A 255 14.81 6.80 -1.99
CA ARG A 255 14.17 7.54 -3.08
C ARG A 255 12.64 7.66 -2.96
N PHE A 256 12.05 6.95 -1.99
CA PHE A 256 10.61 6.96 -1.70
C PHE A 256 10.28 7.64 -0.35
N TYR A 257 11.24 8.27 0.32
CA TYR A 257 11.07 9.07 1.53
C TYR A 257 11.41 10.54 1.28
#